data_AF-R5VT61-F1
#
_entry.id   AF-R5VT61-F1
#
_cell.length_a   1.000
_cell.length_b   1.000
_cell.length_c   1.000
_cell.angle_alpha   90.00
_cell.angle_beta   90.00
_cell.angle_gamma   90.00
#
_symmetry.space_group_name_H-M   'P 1'
#
loop_
_entity.id
_entity.type
_entity.pdbx_description
1 polymer ?
#
loop_
_entity_poly.entity_id
_entity_poly.type
_entity_poly.pdbx_seq_one_letter_code
_entity_poly.pdbx_strand_id
1 'polypeptide(L)'
;MRNLKSLFGIILGMLLTMPFLTACGDDESIDLGTPKYESISGKYTINNPSSPYKSIELGAGGDYIVTLNNGYNTNLSTKVTLNKETYGIFRQPKTQSRATNYNGIIYGQYTENSDGTLNLEGFGTIEIVYGTGEEVKGFNLTPTNGGPVTLDVTKEETMSDDELTNALCRTWKIEKVRMIEQGDGESYDITLTPQDWEQFEGEIEVFPKEVLFSKSGTYMIYYADQSIGISSWKWKNQSAGTIYYSWDNEWYDDEFATLSFSGNQLIISETYEENDELGYYKFETYTYLVEK
;
A
#
# COMPACT_ATOMS: atom_id res chain seq x y z
N MET A 1 -43.12 -22.48 -60.45
CA MET A 1 -44.08 -21.36 -60.21
C MET A 1 -44.34 -21.34 -58.70
N ARG A 2 -44.05 -20.32 -57.89
CA ARG A 2 -44.01 -18.87 -58.11
C ARG A 2 -43.18 -18.21 -56.98
N ASN A 3 -42.13 -17.50 -57.36
CA ASN A 3 -41.52 -16.26 -56.84
C ASN A 3 -41.26 -15.99 -55.34
N LEU A 4 -39.96 -15.90 -55.04
CA LEU A 4 -39.23 -14.79 -54.43
C LEU A 4 -40.05 -13.66 -53.76
N LYS A 5 -39.80 -13.42 -52.47
CA LYS A 5 -39.52 -12.07 -51.95
C LYS A 5 -38.39 -12.14 -50.92
N SER A 6 -37.29 -11.47 -51.28
CA SER A 6 -36.20 -11.06 -50.40
C SER A 6 -36.75 -10.29 -49.21
N LEU A 7 -36.27 -10.62 -48.00
CA LEU A 7 -36.17 -9.67 -46.90
C LEU A 7 -34.70 -9.57 -46.51
N PHE A 8 -34.19 -8.35 -46.64
CA PHE A 8 -32.92 -7.87 -46.14
C PHE A 8 -32.91 -7.78 -44.61
N GLY A 9 -31.71 -7.92 -44.03
CA GLY A 9 -31.38 -7.43 -42.69
C GLY A 9 -31.48 -8.50 -41.59
N ILE A 10 -30.57 -8.62 -40.62
CA ILE A 10 -29.44 -7.82 -40.18
C ILE A 10 -28.44 -8.83 -39.59
N ILE A 11 -27.18 -8.80 -40.02
CA ILE A 11 -26.08 -9.45 -39.31
C ILE A 11 -25.87 -8.61 -38.05
N LEU A 12 -26.38 -9.06 -36.90
CA LEU A 12 -26.03 -8.48 -35.62
C LEU A 12 -24.68 -9.04 -35.23
N GLY A 13 -23.62 -8.40 -35.73
CA GLY A 13 -22.30 -8.53 -35.12
C GLY A 13 -22.38 -7.91 -33.74
N MET A 14 -22.45 -8.74 -32.70
CA MET A 14 -22.06 -8.34 -31.36
C MET A 14 -20.55 -8.04 -31.40
N LEU A 15 -20.22 -6.80 -31.79
CA LEU A 15 -19.02 -6.18 -31.26
C LEU A 15 -19.21 -6.14 -29.74
N LEU A 16 -18.47 -6.99 -29.04
CA LEU A 16 -18.12 -6.77 -27.65
C LEU A 16 -17.29 -5.48 -27.58
N THR A 17 -17.98 -4.35 -27.60
CA THR A 17 -17.43 -3.12 -27.04
C THR A 17 -17.46 -3.32 -25.54
N MET A 18 -16.37 -3.87 -25.00
CA MET A 18 -15.98 -3.59 -23.62
C MET A 18 -16.18 -2.08 -23.43
N PRO A 19 -16.97 -1.60 -22.46
CA PRO A 19 -16.80 -0.24 -22.01
C PRO A 19 -15.37 -0.19 -21.47
N PHE A 20 -14.45 0.29 -22.28
CA PHE A 20 -13.35 1.07 -21.75
C PHE A 20 -14.05 2.15 -20.93
N LEU A 21 -14.10 1.94 -19.61
CA LEU A 21 -14.24 3.04 -18.69
C LEU A 21 -12.99 3.88 -18.96
N THR A 22 -13.10 4.77 -19.93
CA THR A 22 -12.26 5.94 -20.01
C THR A 22 -12.44 6.58 -18.64
N ALA A 23 -11.39 6.56 -17.83
CA ALA A 23 -11.24 7.45 -16.69
C ALA A 23 -11.24 8.87 -17.25
N CYS A 24 -12.44 9.35 -17.55
CA CYS A 24 -12.83 10.71 -17.84
C CYS A 24 -13.91 10.99 -16.79
N GLY A 25 -13.49 10.94 -15.52
CA GLY A 25 -14.05 11.82 -14.51
C GLY A 25 -13.30 13.14 -14.65
N ASP A 26 -14.02 14.24 -14.55
CA ASP A 26 -13.54 15.62 -14.69
C ASP A 26 -12.14 15.84 -14.09
N ASP A 27 -11.32 16.68 -14.75
CA ASP A 27 -9.97 17.10 -14.33
C ASP A 27 -9.98 17.78 -12.94
N GLU A 28 -10.25 17.03 -11.87
CA GLU A 28 -9.86 17.41 -10.54
C GLU A 28 -8.37 17.10 -10.40
N SER A 29 -7.56 18.15 -10.56
CA SER A 29 -6.12 18.07 -10.37
C SER A 29 -5.78 17.55 -8.97
N ILE A 30 -4.72 16.74 -8.89
CA ILE A 30 -4.14 16.32 -7.61
C ILE A 30 -3.67 17.58 -6.86
N ASP A 31 -4.19 17.80 -5.65
CA ASP A 31 -3.90 18.99 -4.84
C ASP A 31 -3.31 18.59 -3.48
N LEU A 32 -2.07 18.08 -3.53
CA LEU A 32 -1.44 17.42 -2.39
C LEU A 32 -0.08 18.00 -1.97
N GLY A 33 0.46 18.93 -2.76
CA GLY A 33 1.77 19.53 -2.53
C GLY A 33 2.93 18.52 -2.41
N THR A 34 4.13 19.04 -2.12
CA THR A 34 5.29 18.21 -1.78
C THR A 34 5.26 17.86 -0.30
N PRO A 35 5.35 16.57 0.09
CA PRO A 35 5.42 16.19 1.49
C PRO A 35 6.60 16.85 2.22
N LYS A 36 6.42 17.13 3.52
CA LYS A 36 7.41 17.86 4.32
C LYS A 36 8.81 17.24 4.27
N TYR A 37 8.90 15.90 4.31
CA TYR A 37 10.16 15.18 4.43
C TYR A 37 10.58 14.51 3.12
N GLU A 38 10.11 15.00 1.98
CA GLU A 38 10.37 14.41 0.67
C GLU A 38 11.87 14.21 0.39
N SER A 39 12.70 15.22 0.68
CA SER A 39 14.15 15.22 0.38
C SER A 39 14.92 14.11 1.10
N ILE A 40 14.47 13.71 2.29
CA ILE A 40 15.10 12.68 3.13
C ILE A 40 14.34 11.36 3.09
N SER A 41 13.21 11.30 2.38
CA SER A 41 12.40 10.09 2.32
C SER A 41 13.11 8.97 1.56
N GLY A 42 12.81 7.73 1.93
CA GLY A 42 13.33 6.52 1.30
C GLY A 42 13.86 5.51 2.30
N LYS A 43 14.18 4.33 1.78
CA LYS A 43 14.76 3.23 2.54
C LYS A 43 16.29 3.25 2.47
N TYR A 44 16.91 3.20 3.64
CA TYR A 44 18.35 3.25 3.83
C TYR A 44 18.82 1.91 4.39
N THR A 45 19.49 1.11 3.56
CA THR A 45 20.15 -0.12 3.99
C THR A 45 21.37 0.22 4.85
N ILE A 46 21.54 -0.47 5.97
CA ILE A 46 22.64 -0.26 6.90
C ILE A 46 23.80 -1.20 6.55
N ASN A 47 24.96 -0.62 6.30
CA ASN A 47 26.14 -1.31 5.79
C ASN A 47 27.04 -1.86 6.91
N ASN A 48 26.85 -1.44 8.16
CA ASN A 48 27.68 -1.88 9.29
C ASN A 48 27.39 -3.37 9.59
N PRO A 49 28.37 -4.28 9.41
CA PRO A 49 28.12 -5.73 9.50
C PRO A 49 27.61 -6.21 10.86
N SER A 50 27.96 -5.51 11.94
CA SER A 50 27.56 -5.84 13.31
C SER A 50 26.36 -5.03 13.80
N SER A 51 25.76 -4.20 12.94
CA SER A 51 24.58 -3.44 13.32
C SER A 51 23.41 -4.39 13.64
N PRO A 52 22.66 -4.16 14.74
CA PRO A 52 21.42 -4.87 15.01
C PRO A 52 20.28 -4.43 14.08
N TYR A 53 20.51 -3.41 13.26
CA TYR A 53 19.57 -2.84 12.31
C TYR A 53 20.00 -3.17 10.88
N LYS A 54 19.05 -3.63 10.06
CA LYS A 54 19.21 -3.92 8.63
C LYS A 54 18.91 -2.70 7.77
N SER A 55 17.85 -1.96 8.09
CA SER A 55 17.49 -0.74 7.36
C SER A 55 16.67 0.21 8.22
N ILE A 56 16.70 1.49 7.86
CA ILE A 56 15.77 2.52 8.33
C ILE A 56 15.10 3.11 7.09
N GLU A 57 13.78 3.18 7.08
CA GLU A 57 12.99 3.78 6.03
C GLU A 57 12.24 4.97 6.60
N LEU A 58 12.42 6.13 5.95
CA LEU A 58 11.76 7.39 6.31
C LEU A 58 10.69 7.69 5.26
N GLY A 59 9.43 7.71 5.66
CA GLY A 59 8.30 8.11 4.84
C GLY A 59 8.25 9.63 4.70
N ALA A 60 7.83 10.12 3.53
CA ALA A 60 7.77 11.54 3.23
C ALA A 60 6.74 12.30 4.09
N GLY A 61 5.73 11.59 4.60
CA GLY A 61 4.70 12.09 5.51
C GLY A 61 5.11 12.16 7.00
N GLY A 62 6.28 11.64 7.36
CA GLY A 62 6.73 11.63 8.77
C GLY A 62 6.60 10.28 9.46
N ASP A 63 6.38 9.18 8.74
CA ASP A 63 6.39 7.82 9.29
C ASP A 63 7.78 7.18 9.16
N TYR A 64 8.16 6.27 10.05
CA TYR A 64 9.40 5.51 9.91
C TYR A 64 9.19 4.01 10.08
N ILE A 65 10.06 3.23 9.44
CA ILE A 65 10.15 1.77 9.58
C ILE A 65 11.62 1.40 9.79
N VAL A 66 11.95 0.78 10.92
CA VAL A 66 13.27 0.19 11.18
C VAL A 66 13.14 -1.31 11.10
N THR A 67 13.96 -1.94 10.25
CA THR A 67 14.08 -3.39 10.15
C THR A 67 15.33 -3.83 10.89
N LEU A 68 15.21 -4.83 11.76
CA LEU A 68 16.31 -5.42 12.53
C LEU A 68 17.08 -6.46 11.71
N ASN A 69 18.37 -6.59 12.00
CA ASN A 69 19.26 -7.59 11.43
C ASN A 69 19.16 -8.88 12.26
N ASN A 70 18.34 -9.83 11.80
CA ASN A 70 18.13 -11.07 12.53
C ASN A 70 19.20 -12.10 12.16
N GLY A 71 20.25 -12.22 12.97
CA GLY A 71 21.06 -13.45 13.06
C GLY A 71 20.28 -14.68 13.56
N TYR A 72 18.97 -14.52 13.80
CA TYR A 72 18.00 -15.58 14.02
C TYR A 72 17.24 -15.82 12.72
N ASN A 73 17.31 -17.05 12.20
CA ASN A 73 16.42 -17.52 11.15
C ASN A 73 14.97 -17.15 11.48
N THR A 74 14.44 -16.09 10.89
CA THR A 74 13.05 -16.15 10.47
C THR A 74 13.11 -17.05 9.26
N ASN A 75 12.87 -18.34 9.45
CA ASN A 75 12.52 -19.24 8.35
C ASN A 75 11.31 -18.63 7.65
N LEU A 76 11.55 -17.71 6.71
CA LEU A 76 10.57 -17.16 5.80
C LEU A 76 10.83 -17.78 4.45
N SER A 77 10.78 -19.11 4.42
CA SER A 77 9.83 -19.73 3.53
C SER A 77 8.99 -20.66 4.39
N THR A 78 7.67 -20.51 4.30
CA THR A 78 6.71 -21.59 4.06
C THR A 78 5.33 -21.07 4.45
N LYS A 79 4.54 -20.72 3.43
CA LYS A 79 3.09 -20.52 3.47
C LYS A 79 2.60 -19.69 4.66
N VAL A 80 2.40 -18.40 4.45
CA VAL A 80 1.30 -17.72 5.16
C VAL A 80 0.08 -18.62 4.96
N THR A 81 -0.49 -19.16 6.05
CA THR A 81 -1.79 -19.82 5.94
C THR A 81 -2.80 -18.71 5.85
N LEU A 82 -2.94 -18.27 4.60
CA LEU A 82 -3.88 -17.29 4.09
C LEU A 82 -5.29 -17.71 4.53
N ASN A 83 -5.87 -17.01 5.51
CA ASN A 83 -7.32 -17.02 5.62
C ASN A 83 -7.89 -16.23 4.42
N LYS A 84 -9.06 -16.65 3.97
CA LYS A 84 -9.74 -16.14 2.77
C LYS A 84 -10.36 -14.74 2.97
N GLU A 85 -10.25 -14.16 4.15
CA GLU A 85 -11.05 -12.99 4.55
C GLU A 85 -10.14 -11.84 4.98
N THR A 86 -9.67 -11.11 3.97
CA THR A 86 -9.49 -9.65 3.86
C THR A 86 -8.95 -9.47 2.44
N TYR A 87 -9.73 -8.91 1.54
CA TYR A 87 -9.45 -8.95 0.10
C TYR A 87 -8.38 -7.93 -0.32
N GLY A 88 -7.54 -8.33 -1.27
CA GLY A 88 -6.71 -7.41 -2.05
C GLY A 88 -5.50 -6.80 -1.34
N ILE A 89 -5.14 -5.58 -1.72
CA ILE A 89 -3.96 -4.87 -1.20
C ILE A 89 -4.02 -4.62 0.31
N PHE A 90 -5.22 -4.56 0.91
CA PHE A 90 -5.41 -4.34 2.35
C PHE A 90 -5.57 -5.61 3.18
N ARG A 91 -5.16 -6.75 2.61
CA ARG A 91 -5.24 -8.04 3.27
C ARG A 91 -4.52 -8.05 4.63
N GLN A 92 -5.23 -8.43 5.69
CA GLN A 92 -4.60 -8.68 6.97
C GLN A 92 -3.85 -10.04 6.96
N PRO A 93 -2.52 -10.07 7.15
CA PRO A 93 -1.83 -11.32 7.46
C PRO A 93 -2.18 -11.74 8.90
N LYS A 94 -2.31 -13.05 9.17
CA LYS A 94 -2.64 -13.55 10.52
C LYS A 94 -1.77 -12.89 11.61
N THR A 95 -2.44 -12.22 12.55
CA THR A 95 -1.89 -11.35 13.59
C THR A 95 -0.85 -11.99 14.52
N GLN A 96 0.12 -11.18 14.98
CA GLN A 96 0.54 -11.18 16.39
C GLN A 96 0.62 -9.72 16.90
N SER A 97 0.24 -9.52 18.16
CA SER A 97 -0.16 -8.26 18.82
C SER A 97 0.93 -7.23 19.18
N ARG A 98 0.52 -5.95 19.19
CA ARG A 98 1.04 -4.69 19.84
C ARG A 98 2.51 -4.60 20.34
N ALA A 99 3.27 -3.70 19.68
CA ALA A 99 4.53 -2.98 20.06
C ALA A 99 5.67 -3.79 20.73
N THR A 100 6.94 -3.81 20.30
CA THR A 100 7.80 -2.94 19.48
C THR A 100 8.71 -3.77 18.55
N ASN A 101 8.26 -4.96 18.15
CA ASN A 101 9.01 -5.89 17.30
C ASN A 101 8.01 -6.78 16.55
N TYR A 102 7.46 -6.28 15.45
CA TYR A 102 6.71 -7.14 14.54
C TYR A 102 7.72 -7.91 13.69
N ASN A 103 8.11 -9.12 14.10
CA ASN A 103 9.11 -9.93 13.38
C ASN A 103 10.43 -9.20 13.07
N GLY A 104 10.86 -8.30 13.96
CA GLY A 104 12.03 -7.45 13.74
C GLY A 104 11.73 -6.13 13.03
N ILE A 105 10.48 -5.66 13.04
CA ILE A 105 10.09 -4.32 12.59
C ILE A 105 9.72 -3.43 13.78
N ILE A 106 10.31 -2.24 13.82
CA ILE A 106 9.95 -1.12 14.69
C ILE A 106 9.40 -0.01 13.77
N TYR A 107 8.33 0.66 14.16
CA TYR A 107 7.73 1.72 13.34
C TYR A 107 7.15 2.81 14.22
N GLY A 108 6.87 3.97 13.63
CA GLY A 108 6.20 5.07 14.31
C GLY A 108 6.21 6.34 13.48
N GLN A 109 5.96 7.47 14.14
CA GLN A 109 6.09 8.80 13.56
C GLN A 109 7.44 9.41 13.91
N TYR A 110 7.92 10.31 13.08
CA TYR A 110 9.08 11.13 13.36
C TYR A 110 8.82 12.62 13.10
N THR A 111 9.54 13.43 13.85
CA THR A 111 9.49 14.90 13.75
C THR A 111 10.91 15.46 13.74
N GLU A 112 11.09 16.58 13.05
CA GLU A 112 12.35 17.32 13.07
C GLU A 112 12.38 18.26 14.29
N ASN A 113 13.45 18.18 15.06
CA ASN A 113 13.77 19.05 16.16
C ASN A 113 14.35 20.37 15.66
N SER A 114 14.42 21.39 16.53
CA SER A 114 14.95 22.71 16.18
C SER A 114 16.43 22.72 15.78
N ASP A 115 17.18 21.67 16.14
CA ASP A 115 18.59 21.48 15.79
C ASP A 115 18.79 20.69 14.49
N GLY A 116 17.70 20.33 13.80
CA GLY A 116 17.72 19.55 12.56
C GLY A 116 17.83 18.03 12.76
N THR A 117 17.90 17.55 14.01
CA THR A 117 17.83 16.11 14.28
C THR A 117 16.39 15.60 14.16
N LEU A 118 16.21 14.34 13.77
CA LEU A 118 14.89 13.71 13.70
C LEU A 118 14.64 12.89 14.97
N ASN A 119 13.54 13.18 15.65
CA ASN A 119 13.02 12.39 16.74
C ASN A 119 12.09 11.31 16.20
N LEU A 120 12.52 10.04 16.22
CA LEU A 120 11.73 8.86 15.86
C LEU A 120 11.02 8.36 17.12
N GLU A 121 9.71 8.61 17.22
CA GLU A 121 8.90 8.34 18.41
C GLU A 121 9.07 6.90 18.88
N GLY A 122 9.48 6.71 20.15
CA GLY A 122 9.67 5.39 20.75
C GLY A 122 10.96 4.66 20.36
N PHE A 123 11.72 5.14 19.37
CA PHE A 123 12.95 4.50 18.91
C PHE A 123 14.22 5.25 19.29
N GLY A 124 14.27 6.56 19.06
CA GLY A 124 15.43 7.39 19.38
C GLY A 124 15.54 8.63 18.50
N THR A 125 16.70 9.27 18.52
CA THR A 125 16.99 10.45 17.70
C THR A 125 18.05 10.12 16.65
N ILE A 126 17.87 10.60 15.42
CA ILE A 126 18.88 10.49 14.36
C ILE A 126 19.34 11.87 13.90
N GLU A 127 20.64 12.04 13.79
CA GLU A 127 21.26 13.11 13.00
C GLU A 127 21.66 12.53 11.64
N ILE A 128 21.27 13.20 10.56
CA ILE A 128 21.61 12.77 9.20
C ILE A 128 23.03 13.21 8.88
N VAL A 129 23.86 12.25 8.45
CA VAL A 129 25.22 12.49 7.97
C VAL A 129 25.18 12.58 6.45
N TYR A 130 25.45 13.77 5.92
CA TYR A 130 25.50 14.02 4.48
C TYR A 130 26.91 13.83 3.91
N GLY A 131 26.97 13.34 2.67
CA GLY A 131 28.18 13.28 1.85
C GLY A 131 28.40 14.58 1.08
N THR A 132 28.56 14.48 -0.25
CA THR A 132 28.64 15.67 -1.10
C THR A 132 27.24 16.08 -1.52
N GLY A 133 26.86 17.34 -1.25
CA GLY A 133 25.51 17.82 -1.51
C GLY A 133 24.49 17.24 -0.51
N GLU A 134 23.33 16.80 -1.02
CA GLU A 134 22.21 16.28 -0.22
C GLU A 134 22.21 14.74 -0.12
N GLU A 135 23.29 14.08 -0.53
CA GLU A 135 23.39 12.63 -0.44
C GLU A 135 23.51 12.18 1.02
N VAL A 136 22.54 11.40 1.51
CA VAL A 136 22.60 10.76 2.83
C VAL A 136 23.62 9.62 2.83
N LYS A 137 24.63 9.71 3.70
CA LYS A 137 25.69 8.70 3.86
C LYS A 137 25.61 7.92 5.17
N GLY A 138 24.93 8.46 6.17
CA GLY A 138 24.80 7.78 7.44
C GLY A 138 23.81 8.43 8.40
N PHE A 139 23.66 7.80 9.55
CA PHE A 139 22.88 8.30 10.68
C PHE A 139 23.71 8.20 11.96
N ASN A 140 23.81 9.27 12.74
CA ASN A 140 24.20 9.17 14.14
C ASN A 140 22.92 8.92 14.95
N LEU A 141 22.68 7.65 15.29
CA LEU A 141 21.52 7.22 16.04
C LEU A 141 21.83 7.25 17.55
N THR A 142 20.99 7.94 18.31
CA THR A 142 20.90 7.80 19.77
C THR A 142 19.62 7.05 20.11
N PRO A 143 19.66 5.73 20.30
CA PRO A 143 18.48 4.95 20.64
C PRO A 143 17.94 5.34 22.01
N THR A 144 16.63 5.20 22.23
CA THR A 144 16.02 5.34 23.56
C THR A 144 16.63 4.36 24.57
N ASN A 145 17.00 3.17 24.09
CA ASN A 145 17.62 2.12 24.89
C ASN A 145 18.98 1.74 24.27
N GLY A 146 20.07 2.18 24.88
CA GLY A 146 21.43 1.84 24.42
C GLY A 146 22.36 3.05 24.39
N GLY A 147 23.56 2.84 23.84
CA GLY A 147 24.52 3.92 23.57
C GLY A 147 24.36 4.46 22.15
N PRO A 148 24.80 5.70 21.88
CA PRO A 148 24.88 6.24 20.53
C PRO A 148 25.69 5.35 19.58
N VAL A 149 25.26 5.29 18.33
CA VAL A 149 25.90 4.50 17.27
C VAL A 149 25.87 5.28 15.95
N THR A 150 26.96 5.20 15.19
CA THR A 150 27.00 5.70 13.81
C THR A 150 26.68 4.55 12.87
N LEU A 151 25.73 4.79 11.97
CA LEU A 151 25.27 3.86 10.95
C LEU A 151 25.66 4.39 9.58
N ASP A 152 26.50 3.66 8.85
CA ASP A 152 26.78 3.92 7.44
C ASP A 152 25.64 3.33 6.60
N VAL A 153 25.10 4.11 5.68
CA VAL A 153 23.91 3.69 4.92
C VAL A 153 24.05 3.86 3.41
N THR A 154 23.25 3.08 2.69
CA THR A 154 23.03 3.21 1.25
C THR A 154 21.53 3.39 1.02
N LYS A 155 21.12 4.47 0.37
CA LYS A 155 19.72 4.66 -0.06
C LYS A 155 19.38 3.65 -1.16
N GLU A 156 18.30 2.90 -0.98
CA GLU A 156 17.77 1.98 -1.99
C GLU A 156 17.17 2.76 -3.16
N GLU A 157 17.06 2.09 -4.31
CA GLU A 157 16.37 2.64 -5.47
C GLU A 157 14.91 2.96 -5.13
N THR A 158 14.39 3.99 -5.78
CA THR A 158 13.01 4.44 -5.60
C THR A 158 12.23 4.33 -6.91
N MET A 159 10.92 4.26 -6.79
CA MET A 159 9.99 4.57 -7.88
C MET A 159 10.30 5.97 -8.44
N SER A 160 9.84 6.22 -9.66
CA SER A 160 10.08 7.46 -10.38
C SER A 160 9.55 8.68 -9.62
N ASP A 161 10.28 9.79 -9.70
CA ASP A 161 9.86 11.06 -9.11
C ASP A 161 8.95 11.81 -10.09
N ASP A 162 7.64 11.58 -9.94
CA ASP A 162 6.60 12.12 -10.81
C ASP A 162 5.32 12.36 -10.02
N GLU A 163 4.36 13.04 -10.65
CA GLU A 163 3.11 13.47 -10.01
C GLU A 163 2.32 12.33 -9.36
N LEU A 164 2.15 11.18 -10.02
CA LEU A 164 1.38 10.06 -9.49
C LEU A 164 2.10 9.33 -8.36
N THR A 165 3.41 9.14 -8.48
CA THR A 165 4.21 8.54 -7.42
C THR A 165 4.24 9.46 -6.19
N ASN A 166 4.38 10.77 -6.40
CA ASN A 166 4.42 11.78 -5.33
C ASN A 166 3.06 11.98 -4.67
N ALA A 167 1.97 11.78 -5.42
CA ALA A 167 0.63 11.71 -4.86
C ALA A 167 0.50 10.48 -3.96
N LEU A 168 0.82 9.29 -4.46
CA LEU A 168 0.68 8.03 -3.71
C LEU A 168 1.55 7.96 -2.46
N CYS A 169 2.83 8.33 -2.56
CA CYS A 169 3.87 8.09 -1.55
C CYS A 169 3.79 9.02 -0.34
N ARG A 170 2.77 8.80 0.48
CA ARG A 170 2.49 9.48 1.73
C ARG A 170 1.64 8.58 2.62
N THR A 171 1.11 9.14 3.69
CA THR A 171 0.21 8.43 4.59
C THR A 171 -1.23 8.83 4.33
N TRP A 172 -2.07 7.81 4.20
CA TRP A 172 -3.47 7.92 3.84
C TRP A 172 -4.31 7.33 4.96
N LYS A 173 -5.36 8.05 5.36
CA LYS A 173 -6.37 7.54 6.28
C LYS A 173 -7.51 6.92 5.49
N ILE A 174 -7.92 5.72 5.86
CA ILE A 174 -9.03 5.01 5.24
C ILE A 174 -10.34 5.47 5.90
N GLU A 175 -11.24 6.05 5.09
CA GLU A 175 -12.53 6.57 5.54
C GLU A 175 -13.62 5.50 5.55
N LYS A 176 -13.65 4.67 4.50
CA LYS A 176 -14.64 3.61 4.30
C LYS A 176 -14.17 2.61 3.26
N VAL A 177 -14.70 1.40 3.34
CA VAL A 177 -14.55 0.35 2.33
C VAL A 177 -15.94 -0.01 1.82
N ARG A 178 -16.15 0.03 0.50
CA ARG A 178 -17.35 -0.50 -0.15
C ARG A 178 -17.02 -1.82 -0.81
N MET A 179 -17.81 -2.85 -0.55
CA MET A 179 -17.66 -4.18 -1.10
C MET A 179 -18.93 -4.54 -1.87
N ILE A 180 -18.76 -5.00 -3.11
CA ILE A 180 -19.86 -5.39 -3.99
C ILE A 180 -19.61 -6.81 -4.45
N GLU A 181 -20.52 -7.72 -4.14
CA GLU A 181 -20.52 -9.09 -4.64
C GLU A 181 -21.72 -9.31 -5.57
N GLN A 182 -21.46 -9.89 -6.73
CA GLN A 182 -22.46 -10.26 -7.73
C GLN A 182 -22.22 -11.71 -8.13
N GLY A 183 -23.28 -12.53 -8.10
CA GLY A 183 -23.20 -13.91 -8.54
C GLY A 183 -24.56 -14.52 -8.81
N ASP A 184 -24.60 -15.80 -9.17
CA ASP A 184 -25.84 -16.52 -9.52
C ASP A 184 -26.83 -16.69 -8.33
N GLY A 185 -26.41 -16.28 -7.12
CA GLY A 185 -27.18 -16.28 -5.88
C GLY A 185 -27.57 -14.89 -5.38
N GLU A 186 -27.29 -14.60 -4.10
CA GLU A 186 -27.51 -13.27 -3.53
C GLU A 186 -26.37 -12.33 -3.92
N SER A 187 -26.71 -11.06 -4.16
CA SER A 187 -25.74 -9.98 -4.37
C SER A 187 -25.82 -9.04 -3.17
N TYR A 188 -24.67 -8.53 -2.73
CA TYR A 188 -24.63 -7.50 -1.69
C TYR A 188 -23.76 -6.33 -2.12
N ASP A 189 -24.10 -5.17 -1.56
CA ASP A 189 -23.40 -3.90 -1.72
C ASP A 189 -23.37 -3.25 -0.35
N ILE A 190 -22.27 -3.47 0.36
CA ILE A 190 -22.09 -3.00 1.73
C ILE A 190 -21.02 -1.92 1.75
N THR A 191 -21.17 -0.98 2.68
CA THR A 191 -20.16 0.02 2.97
C THR A 191 -19.92 0.01 4.47
N LEU A 192 -18.67 -0.17 4.86
CA LEU A 192 -18.21 -0.21 6.24
C LEU A 192 -17.22 0.92 6.50
N THR A 193 -17.21 1.40 7.74
CA THR A 193 -16.36 2.48 8.22
C THR A 193 -15.56 2.03 9.44
N PRO A 194 -14.56 2.80 9.89
CA PRO A 194 -13.84 2.50 11.12
C PRO A 194 -14.73 2.42 12.37
N GLN A 195 -15.98 2.91 12.34
CA GLN A 195 -16.88 2.96 13.49
C GLN A 195 -17.89 1.82 13.54
N ASP A 196 -18.22 1.21 12.39
CA ASP A 196 -19.29 0.21 12.30
C ASP A 196 -18.84 -1.14 11.73
N TRP A 197 -17.57 -1.28 11.32
CA TRP A 197 -17.05 -2.52 10.72
C TRP A 197 -17.30 -3.77 11.57
N GLU A 198 -17.29 -3.66 12.90
CA GLU A 198 -17.55 -4.77 13.83
C GLU A 198 -18.98 -5.34 13.68
N GLN A 199 -19.91 -4.61 13.04
CA GLN A 199 -21.26 -5.09 12.75
C GLN A 199 -21.32 -6.01 11.53
N PHE A 200 -20.24 -6.07 10.74
CA PHE A 200 -20.12 -6.86 9.52
C PHE A 200 -19.18 -8.08 9.74
N GLU A 201 -19.41 -8.80 10.85
CA GLU A 201 -18.69 -10.04 11.14
C GLU A 201 -18.82 -11.04 9.97
N GLY A 202 -17.68 -11.51 9.45
CA GLY A 202 -17.60 -12.42 8.29
C GLY A 202 -17.24 -11.74 6.96
N GLU A 203 -17.38 -10.42 6.86
CA GLU A 203 -16.99 -9.66 5.66
C GLU A 203 -15.57 -9.09 5.78
N ILE A 204 -15.22 -8.65 7.00
CA ILE A 204 -13.89 -8.16 7.33
C ILE A 204 -13.49 -8.65 8.73
N GLU A 205 -12.26 -9.16 8.86
CA GLU A 205 -11.73 -9.60 10.16
C GLU A 205 -11.30 -8.39 11.01
N VAL A 206 -10.57 -7.44 10.41
CA VAL A 206 -10.16 -6.18 11.04
C VAL A 206 -10.11 -5.05 10.02
N PHE A 207 -10.64 -3.88 10.40
CA PHE A 207 -10.63 -2.70 9.53
C PHE A 207 -9.22 -2.10 9.34
N PRO A 208 -8.74 -1.88 8.10
CA PRO A 208 -7.52 -1.12 7.83
C PRO A 208 -7.81 0.37 8.04
N LYS A 209 -7.07 1.03 8.94
CA LYS A 209 -7.31 2.43 9.34
C LYS A 209 -6.46 3.42 8.58
N GLU A 210 -5.19 3.10 8.35
CA GLU A 210 -4.22 3.97 7.71
C GLU A 210 -3.27 3.12 6.87
N VAL A 211 -2.73 3.71 5.81
CA VAL A 211 -1.67 3.11 4.99
C VAL A 211 -0.61 4.14 4.65
N LEU A 212 0.65 3.79 4.89
CA LEU A 212 1.82 4.49 4.37
C LEU A 212 2.23 3.83 3.06
N PHE A 213 2.44 4.63 2.01
CA PHE A 213 3.19 4.21 0.83
C PHE A 213 4.52 4.94 0.77
N SER A 214 5.59 4.20 0.49
CA SER A 214 6.92 4.78 0.27
C SER A 214 7.34 4.67 -1.18
N LYS A 215 8.19 5.60 -1.61
CA LYS A 215 8.85 5.53 -2.92
C LYS A 215 9.80 4.34 -3.04
N SER A 216 10.21 3.71 -1.95
CA SER A 216 11.04 2.51 -1.97
C SER A 216 10.25 1.23 -2.28
N GLY A 217 8.96 1.36 -2.63
CA GLY A 217 8.11 0.23 -2.98
C GLY A 217 7.58 -0.51 -1.76
N THR A 218 7.61 0.10 -0.57
CA THR A 218 7.01 -0.45 0.66
C THR A 218 5.64 0.17 0.86
N TYR A 219 4.66 -0.62 1.31
CA TYR A 219 3.48 -0.06 1.97
C TYR A 219 3.25 -0.73 3.32
N MET A 220 2.77 0.05 4.29
CA MET A 220 2.51 -0.40 5.65
C MET A 220 1.11 0.01 6.07
N ILE A 221 0.33 -0.96 6.55
CA ILE A 221 -1.06 -0.79 6.95
C ILE A 221 -1.15 -0.83 8.48
N TYR A 222 -1.93 0.09 9.04
CA TYR A 222 -2.34 0.09 10.44
C TYR A 222 -3.77 -0.39 10.57
N TYR A 223 -3.99 -1.48 11.29
CA TYR A 223 -5.33 -2.05 11.49
C TYR A 223 -5.99 -1.57 12.78
N ALA A 224 -7.32 -1.69 12.87
CA ALA A 224 -8.11 -1.26 14.02
C ALA A 224 -7.77 -1.99 15.33
N ASP A 225 -7.32 -3.25 15.23
CA ASP A 225 -6.83 -4.06 16.35
C ASP A 225 -5.40 -3.70 16.80
N GLN A 226 -4.79 -2.69 16.18
CA GLN A 226 -3.43 -2.21 16.39
C GLN A 226 -2.33 -3.17 15.88
N SER A 227 -2.70 -4.16 15.08
CA SER A 227 -1.74 -4.91 14.26
C SER A 227 -1.29 -4.07 13.06
N ILE A 228 -0.22 -4.53 12.40
CA ILE A 228 0.28 -3.92 11.17
C ILE A 228 0.44 -4.97 10.06
N GLY A 229 0.32 -4.52 8.82
CA GLY A 229 0.73 -5.24 7.62
C GLY A 229 1.86 -4.49 6.95
N ILE A 230 2.87 -5.19 6.44
CA ILE A 230 3.93 -4.57 5.62
C ILE A 230 4.17 -5.44 4.40
N SER A 231 4.23 -4.83 3.23
CA SER A 231 4.30 -5.53 1.96
C SER A 231 4.89 -4.60 0.89
N SER A 232 5.07 -5.12 -0.32
CA SER A 232 5.73 -4.43 -1.41
C SER A 232 4.73 -4.02 -2.49
N TRP A 233 4.95 -2.87 -3.12
CA TRP A 233 4.20 -2.41 -4.29
C TRP A 233 5.15 -1.94 -5.40
N LYS A 234 4.66 -1.94 -6.64
CA LYS A 234 5.33 -1.30 -7.78
C LYS A 234 4.33 -0.92 -8.86
N TRP A 235 4.69 0.01 -9.73
CA TRP A 235 3.88 0.32 -10.90
C TRP A 235 3.69 -0.90 -11.81
N LYS A 236 2.43 -1.20 -12.15
CA LYS A 236 2.06 -2.14 -13.22
C LYS A 236 1.95 -1.39 -14.54
N ASN A 237 1.10 -0.37 -14.55
CA ASN A 237 0.99 0.61 -15.60
C ASN A 237 0.61 1.94 -14.96
N GLN A 238 1.61 2.80 -14.82
CA GLN A 238 1.47 4.10 -14.18
C GLN A 238 0.51 5.03 -14.92
N SER A 239 0.55 5.05 -16.25
CA SER A 239 -0.37 5.87 -17.06
C SER A 239 -1.84 5.45 -16.91
N ALA A 240 -2.08 4.19 -16.50
CA ALA A 240 -3.40 3.66 -16.20
C ALA A 240 -3.74 3.71 -14.70
N GLY A 241 -2.86 4.27 -13.85
CA GLY A 241 -3.06 4.31 -12.40
C GLY A 241 -3.07 2.92 -11.75
N THR A 242 -2.36 1.92 -12.29
CA THR A 242 -2.38 0.55 -11.75
C THR A 242 -1.07 0.16 -11.09
N ILE A 243 -1.17 -0.48 -9.92
CA ILE A 243 -0.03 -0.99 -9.14
C ILE A 243 -0.15 -2.48 -8.91
N TYR A 244 0.98 -3.18 -8.99
CA TYR A 244 1.11 -4.50 -8.38
C TYR A 244 1.35 -4.35 -6.88
N TYR A 245 0.86 -5.30 -6.09
CA TYR A 245 1.23 -5.49 -4.69
C TYR A 245 1.67 -6.95 -4.47
N SER A 246 2.44 -7.21 -3.42
CA SER A 246 2.96 -8.56 -3.15
C SER A 246 3.20 -8.81 -1.67
N TRP A 247 2.46 -9.77 -1.11
CA TRP A 247 2.55 -10.18 0.29
C TRP A 247 3.60 -11.27 0.56
N ASP A 248 4.08 -11.95 -0.48
CA ASP A 248 5.01 -13.07 -0.41
C ASP A 248 6.29 -12.84 -1.24
N ASN A 249 6.45 -11.65 -1.82
CA ASN A 249 7.50 -11.26 -2.77
C ASN A 249 7.40 -11.94 -4.14
N GLU A 250 6.30 -12.60 -4.45
CA GLU A 250 5.94 -13.02 -5.80
C GLU A 250 5.00 -12.00 -6.44
N TRP A 251 5.17 -11.75 -7.73
CA TRP A 251 4.40 -10.75 -8.47
C TRP A 251 3.47 -11.46 -9.45
N TYR A 252 2.19 -11.53 -9.11
CA TYR A 252 1.17 -12.16 -9.93
C TYR A 252 0.49 -11.12 -10.84
N ASP A 253 0.18 -11.51 -12.07
CA ASP A 253 -0.37 -10.58 -13.08
C ASP A 253 -1.80 -10.10 -12.76
N ASP A 254 -2.53 -10.91 -11.99
CA ASP A 254 -3.90 -10.72 -11.52
C ASP A 254 -3.98 -10.08 -10.12
N GLU A 255 -2.88 -9.94 -9.39
CA GLU A 255 -2.81 -9.22 -8.10
C GLU A 255 -2.39 -7.75 -8.30
N PHE A 256 -3.37 -6.92 -8.68
CA PHE A 256 -3.14 -5.49 -8.88
C PHE A 256 -4.34 -4.65 -8.42
N ALA A 257 -4.05 -3.40 -8.07
CA ALA A 257 -5.07 -2.41 -7.72
C ALA A 257 -5.04 -1.23 -8.68
N THR A 258 -6.18 -0.56 -8.81
CA THR A 258 -6.33 0.68 -9.58
C THR A 258 -6.48 1.86 -8.63
N LEU A 259 -5.77 2.95 -8.92
CA LEU A 259 -5.71 4.18 -8.15
C LEU A 259 -6.47 5.27 -8.88
N SER A 260 -7.31 6.01 -8.16
CA SER A 260 -8.00 7.20 -8.66
C SER A 260 -7.85 8.32 -7.64
N PHE A 261 -7.28 9.45 -8.05
CA PHE A 261 -7.07 10.62 -7.21
C PHE A 261 -8.09 11.71 -7.52
N SER A 262 -8.55 12.44 -6.50
CA SER A 262 -9.40 13.64 -6.63
C SER A 262 -9.06 14.60 -5.48
N GLY A 263 -8.38 15.71 -5.77
CA GLY A 263 -7.91 16.64 -4.73
C GLY A 263 -7.01 15.94 -3.71
N ASN A 264 -7.47 15.84 -2.45
CA ASN A 264 -6.78 15.16 -1.36
C ASN A 264 -7.31 13.74 -1.06
N GLN A 265 -8.10 13.18 -1.98
CA GLN A 265 -8.70 11.86 -1.87
C GLN A 265 -8.02 10.87 -2.80
N LEU A 266 -7.97 9.61 -2.37
CA LEU A 266 -7.53 8.47 -3.15
C LEU A 266 -8.61 7.39 -3.04
N ILE A 267 -9.00 6.81 -4.16
CA ILE A 267 -9.78 5.58 -4.21
C ILE A 267 -8.86 4.48 -4.73
N ILE A 268 -8.76 3.39 -3.97
CA ILE A 268 -8.10 2.17 -4.40
C ILE A 268 -9.19 1.14 -4.68
N SER A 269 -9.26 0.66 -5.92
CA SER A 269 -10.26 -0.31 -6.33
C SER A 269 -9.64 -1.58 -6.90
N GLU A 270 -10.25 -2.71 -6.57
CA GLU A 270 -9.88 -4.03 -7.06
C GLU A 270 -11.13 -4.75 -7.57
N THR A 271 -10.97 -5.60 -8.58
CA THR A 271 -12.05 -6.40 -9.13
C THR A 271 -11.55 -7.80 -9.36
N TYR A 272 -12.25 -8.76 -8.77
CA TYR A 272 -12.09 -10.18 -9.02
C TYR A 272 -13.33 -10.67 -9.76
N GLU A 273 -13.13 -11.36 -10.88
CA GLU A 273 -14.23 -11.89 -11.69
C GLU A 273 -13.88 -13.31 -12.15
N GLU A 274 -14.75 -14.25 -11.80
CA GLU A 274 -14.70 -15.64 -12.23
C GLU A 274 -16.01 -16.00 -12.94
N ASN A 275 -15.85 -16.72 -14.04
CA ASN A 275 -16.96 -17.25 -14.81
C ASN A 275 -16.58 -18.65 -15.30
N ASP A 276 -17.05 -19.67 -14.58
CA ASP A 276 -16.68 -21.06 -14.82
C ASP A 276 -17.92 -21.99 -14.75
N GLU A 277 -17.67 -23.30 -14.73
CA GLU A 277 -18.74 -24.31 -14.66
C GLU A 277 -19.55 -24.26 -13.36
N LEU A 278 -19.07 -23.57 -12.32
CA LEU A 278 -19.72 -23.39 -11.02
C LEU A 278 -20.60 -22.14 -10.98
N GLY A 279 -20.45 -21.22 -11.94
CA GLY A 279 -21.32 -20.05 -12.11
C GLY A 279 -20.54 -18.76 -12.33
N TYR A 280 -21.29 -17.66 -12.31
CA TYR A 280 -20.74 -16.31 -12.32
C TYR A 280 -20.47 -15.82 -10.91
N TYR A 281 -19.28 -15.25 -10.69
CA TYR A 281 -18.89 -14.58 -9.46
C TYR A 281 -18.06 -13.33 -9.78
N LYS A 282 -18.46 -12.18 -9.25
CA LYS A 282 -17.71 -10.93 -9.32
C LYS A 282 -17.69 -10.27 -7.95
N PHE A 283 -16.50 -9.87 -7.52
CA PHE A 283 -16.28 -9.14 -6.29
C PHE A 283 -15.49 -7.87 -6.57
N GLU A 284 -15.99 -6.73 -6.09
CA GLU A 284 -15.37 -5.42 -6.25
C GLU A 284 -15.16 -4.77 -4.90
N THR A 285 -13.97 -4.22 -4.68
CA THR A 285 -13.67 -3.40 -3.52
C THR A 285 -13.37 -1.97 -3.95
N TYR A 286 -13.84 -1.01 -3.15
CA TYR A 286 -13.51 0.40 -3.28
C TYR A 286 -13.13 0.92 -1.90
N THR A 287 -11.85 1.16 -1.69
CA THR A 287 -11.32 1.76 -0.46
C THR A 287 -11.16 3.24 -0.68
N TYR A 288 -11.83 4.05 0.14
CA TYR A 288 -11.80 5.51 0.06
C TYR A 288 -10.84 6.02 1.12
N LEU A 289 -9.86 6.81 0.69
CA LEU A 289 -8.81 7.35 1.53
C LEU A 289 -8.74 8.87 1.40
N VAL A 290 -8.29 9.50 2.47
CA VAL A 290 -7.97 10.93 2.53
C VAL A 290 -6.55 11.10 3.03
N GLU A 291 -5.86 12.10 2.50
CA GLU A 291 -4.51 12.44 2.96
C GLU A 291 -4.50 12.86 4.44
N LYS A 292 -3.44 12.47 5.16
CA LYS A 292 -3.31 12.64 6.61
C LYS A 292 -2.58 13.93 6.99
#